data_AF-A0A7H8S8Q4-F1
#
_entry.id   AF-A0A7H8S8Q4-F1
#
_cell.length_a   1.000
_cell.length_b   1.000
_cell.length_c   1.000
_cell.angle_alpha   90.00
_cell.angle_beta   90.00
_cell.angle_gamma   90.00
#
_symmetry.space_group_name_H-M   'P 1'
#
loop_
_entity.id
_entity.type
_entity.pdbx_description
1 polymer ?
#
loop_
_entity_poly.entity_id
_entity_poly.type
_entity_poly.pdbx_seq_one_letter_code
_entity_poly.pdbx_strand_id
1 'polypeptide(L)'
;MTLEGSSPAIIIFIIAIVMALAVSYLYGWKMIEMTGWFGSQVFVAGFINLFLWVCAIFGWFLYSWGINEELFFGGLVLGAILLVVSEAALIITLFVRRDKLMEAYHKQTGTSVSEQE
;
A
#
# COMPACT_ATOMS: atom_id res chain seq x y z
N MET A 1 -12.30 8.01 -31.66
CA MET A 1 -12.14 6.70 -30.99
C MET A 1 -10.81 6.09 -31.42
N THR A 2 -9.80 6.13 -30.55
CA THR A 2 -8.77 5.09 -30.43
C THR A 2 -8.28 5.09 -28.98
N LEU A 3 -8.45 3.95 -28.29
CA LEU A 3 -8.00 3.70 -26.91
C LEU A 3 -6.46 3.63 -26.76
N GLU A 4 -5.71 3.91 -27.83
CA GLU A 4 -4.28 3.63 -27.92
C GLU A 4 -3.40 4.65 -27.18
N GLY A 5 -3.85 5.91 -27.03
CA GLY A 5 -3.11 6.93 -26.28
C GLY A 5 -3.26 6.86 -24.75
N SER A 6 -4.40 6.34 -24.27
CA SER A 6 -4.77 6.31 -22.84
C SER A 6 -4.29 5.05 -22.10
N SER A 7 -3.98 3.99 -22.84
CA SER A 7 -3.56 2.69 -22.32
C SER A 7 -2.31 2.74 -21.41
N PRO A 8 -1.20 3.42 -21.77
CA PRO A 8 0.00 3.42 -20.93
C PRO A 8 -0.20 4.19 -19.61
N ALA A 9 -0.98 5.27 -19.59
CA ALA A 9 -1.20 6.05 -18.36
C ALA A 9 -2.02 5.26 -17.32
N ILE A 10 -3.05 4.52 -17.77
CA ILE A 10 -3.84 3.64 -16.90
C ILE A 10 -2.94 2.52 -16.34
N ILE A 11 -2.08 1.92 -17.17
CA ILE A 11 -1.15 0.89 -16.73
C ILE A 11 -0.18 1.45 -15.68
N ILE A 12 0.41 2.63 -15.91
CA ILE A 12 1.31 3.29 -14.95
C ILE A 12 0.57 3.59 -13.64
N PHE A 13 -0.67 4.06 -13.71
CA PHE A 13 -1.50 4.33 -12.55
C PHE A 13 -1.75 3.06 -11.72
N ILE A 14 -2.12 1.95 -12.36
CA ILE A 14 -2.29 0.65 -11.69
C ILE A 14 -0.98 0.17 -11.07
N ILE A 15 0.14 0.28 -11.78
CA ILE A 15 1.46 -0.11 -11.26
C ILE A 15 1.82 0.73 -10.03
N ALA A 16 1.57 2.04 -10.05
CA ALA A 16 1.83 2.92 -8.93
C ALA A 16 1.03 2.50 -7.68
N ILE A 17 -0.24 2.11 -7.87
CA ILE A 17 -1.10 1.58 -6.79
C ILE A 17 -0.54 0.26 -6.23
N VAL A 18 -0.14 -0.66 -7.09
CA VAL A 18 0.46 -1.94 -6.67
C VAL A 18 1.76 -1.72 -5.92
N MET A 19 2.60 -0.78 -6.37
CA MET A 19 3.83 -0.41 -5.66
C MET A 19 3.52 0.23 -4.30
N ALA A 20 2.50 1.09 -4.20
CA ALA A 20 2.08 1.69 -2.94
C ALA A 20 1.68 0.62 -1.90
N LEU A 21 0.92 -0.38 -2.34
CA LEU A 21 0.53 -1.51 -1.52
C LEU A 21 1.74 -2.37 -1.10
N ALA A 22 2.65 -2.66 -2.04
CA ALA A 22 3.85 -3.44 -1.75
C ALA A 22 4.77 -2.75 -0.74
N VAL A 23 5.00 -1.45 -0.91
CA VAL A 23 5.86 -0.63 -0.02
C VAL A 23 5.26 -0.54 1.38
N SER A 24 3.97 -0.24 1.49
CA SER A 24 3.27 -0.16 2.78
C SER A 24 3.23 -1.52 3.50
N TYR A 25 3.01 -2.61 2.76
CA TYR A 25 3.04 -3.97 3.30
C TYR A 25 4.43 -4.35 3.82
N LEU A 26 5.49 -4.11 3.03
CA LEU A 26 6.86 -4.41 3.43
C LEU A 26 7.28 -3.61 4.67
N TYR A 27 6.87 -2.34 4.73
CA TYR A 27 7.09 -1.50 5.90
C TYR A 27 6.38 -2.07 7.13
N GLY A 28 5.08 -2.35 7.02
CA GLY A 28 4.28 -2.90 8.12
C GLY A 28 4.85 -4.23 8.62
N TRP A 29 5.12 -5.17 7.71
CA TRP A 29 5.72 -6.46 8.04
C TRP A 29 7.01 -6.31 8.84
N LYS A 30 7.99 -5.58 8.28
CA LYS A 30 9.34 -5.47 8.86
C LYS A 30 9.33 -4.75 10.20
N MET A 31 8.51 -3.71 10.33
CA MET A 31 8.42 -2.95 11.58
C MET A 31 7.68 -3.71 12.68
N ILE A 32 6.64 -4.49 12.35
CA ILE A 32 5.97 -5.36 13.33
C ILE A 32 6.94 -6.44 13.83
N GLU A 33 7.72 -7.04 12.91
CA GLU A 33 8.73 -8.04 13.26
C GLU A 33 9.83 -7.48 14.17
N MET A 34 10.21 -6.20 14.01
CA MET A 34 11.26 -5.57 14.83
C MET A 34 10.77 -4.99 16.16
N THR A 35 9.54 -4.44 16.20
CA THR A 35 9.04 -3.70 17.39
C THR A 35 8.01 -4.48 18.20
N GLY A 36 7.42 -5.54 17.66
CA GLY A 36 6.32 -6.29 18.29
C GLY A 36 5.00 -5.52 18.41
N TRP A 37 4.96 -4.23 18.05
CA TRP A 37 3.80 -3.35 18.20
C TRP A 37 2.90 -3.37 16.97
N PHE A 38 1.98 -4.34 16.91
CA PHE A 38 1.09 -4.55 15.77
C PHE A 38 0.24 -3.31 15.41
N GLY A 39 -0.54 -2.79 16.35
CA GLY A 39 -1.53 -1.74 16.06
C GLY A 39 -0.92 -0.43 15.55
N SER A 40 0.16 0.04 16.19
CA SER A 40 0.81 1.30 15.80
C SER A 40 1.47 1.19 14.42
N GLN A 41 2.11 0.05 14.12
CA GLN A 41 2.79 -0.13 12.84
C GLN A 41 1.80 -0.34 11.68
N VAL A 42 0.66 -1.00 11.91
CA VAL A 42 -0.42 -1.09 10.91
C VAL A 42 -0.98 0.30 10.60
N PHE A 43 -1.15 1.16 11.61
CA PHE A 43 -1.60 2.53 11.41
C PHE A 43 -0.62 3.33 10.55
N VAL A 44 0.68 3.24 10.83
CA VAL A 44 1.71 3.92 10.04
C VAL A 44 1.78 3.36 8.61
N ALA A 45 1.67 2.04 8.43
CA ALA A 45 1.63 1.42 7.11
C ALA A 45 0.41 1.90 6.29
N GLY A 46 -0.76 2.02 6.92
CA GLY A 46 -1.95 2.62 6.30
C GLY A 46 -1.71 4.08 5.89
N PHE A 47 -1.09 4.89 6.76
CA PHE A 47 -0.72 6.27 6.41
C PHE A 47 0.22 6.35 5.21
N ILE A 48 1.20 5.46 5.12
CA ILE A 48 2.12 5.38 3.96
C ILE A 48 1.34 5.00 2.70
N ASN A 49 0.46 4.00 2.78
CA ASN A 49 -0.38 3.58 1.66
C ASN A 49 -1.26 4.73 1.16
N LEU A 50 -1.94 5.42 2.08
CA LEU A 50 -2.82 6.55 1.78
C LEU A 50 -2.03 7.72 1.17
N PHE A 51 -0.86 8.04 1.71
CA PHE A 51 0.00 9.09 1.17
C PHE A 51 0.44 8.81 -0.27
N LEU A 52 0.90 7.58 -0.56
CA LEU A 52 1.28 7.17 -1.91
C LEU A 52 0.09 7.18 -2.87
N TRP A 53 -1.10 6.83 -2.37
CA TRP A 53 -2.35 6.94 -3.10
C TRP A 53 -2.70 8.36 -3.50
N VAL A 54 -2.57 9.32 -2.57
CA VAL A 54 -2.79 10.75 -2.86
C VAL A 54 -1.82 11.23 -3.93
N CYS A 55 -0.55 10.83 -3.86
CA CYS A 55 0.44 11.14 -4.91
C CYS A 55 0.06 10.55 -6.27
N ALA A 56 -0.43 9.31 -6.31
CA ALA A 56 -0.88 8.65 -7.54
C ALA A 56 -2.10 9.34 -8.15
N ILE A 57 -3.11 9.68 -7.34
CA ILE A 57 -4.31 10.42 -7.76
C ILE A 57 -3.93 11.81 -8.25
N PHE A 58 -2.99 12.49 -7.59
CA PHE A 58 -2.52 13.80 -8.02
C PHE A 58 -1.79 13.72 -9.37
N GLY A 59 -0.97 12.71 -9.59
CA GLY A 59 -0.35 12.44 -10.89
C GLY A 59 -1.39 12.16 -11.99
N TRP A 60 -2.43 11.38 -11.66
CA TRP A 60 -3.55 11.13 -12.57
C TRP A 60 -4.34 12.41 -12.90
N PHE A 61 -4.58 13.24 -11.88
CA PHE A 61 -5.27 14.52 -12.03
C PHE A 61 -4.53 15.43 -13.02
N LEU A 62 -3.22 15.60 -12.87
CA LEU A 62 -2.40 16.41 -13.77
C LEU A 62 -2.42 15.89 -15.22
N TYR A 63 -2.44 14.57 -15.40
CA TYR A 63 -2.48 13.95 -16.73
C TYR A 63 -3.85 14.10 -17.41
N SER A 64 -4.93 13.85 -16.68
CA SER A 64 -6.27 13.76 -17.25
C SER A 64 -6.99 15.11 -17.38
N TRP A 65 -6.56 16.15 -16.64
CA TRP A 65 -7.14 17.49 -16.65
C TRP A 65 -7.25 18.12 -18.06
N GLY A 66 -6.33 17.79 -18.97
CA GLY A 66 -6.28 18.36 -20.32
C GLY A 66 -6.70 17.42 -21.46
N ILE A 67 -7.07 16.16 -21.16
CA ILE A 67 -7.28 15.13 -22.19
C ILE A 67 -8.78 14.90 -22.42
N ASN A 68 -9.52 14.46 -21.41
CA ASN A 68 -10.94 14.15 -21.52
C ASN A 68 -11.57 14.03 -20.12
N GLU A 69 -12.71 14.69 -19.91
CA GLU A 69 -13.50 14.62 -18.67
C GLU A 69 -13.96 13.20 -18.32
N GLU A 70 -14.35 12.39 -19.32
CA GLU A 70 -14.76 11.01 -19.08
C GLU A 70 -13.61 10.16 -18.53
N LEU A 71 -12.39 10.38 -19.04
CA LEU A 71 -11.18 9.71 -18.57
C LEU A 71 -10.82 10.17 -17.15
N PHE A 72 -10.98 11.46 -16.87
CA PHE A 72 -10.76 12.05 -15.57
C PHE A 72 -11.67 11.43 -14.50
N PHE A 73 -12.98 11.44 -14.72
CA PHE A 73 -13.95 10.86 -13.79
C PHE A 73 -13.84 9.34 -13.69
N GLY A 74 -13.62 8.66 -14.82
CA GLY A 74 -13.42 7.21 -14.84
C GLY A 74 -12.22 6.77 -14.00
N GLY A 75 -11.08 7.45 -14.15
CA GLY A 75 -9.89 7.17 -13.35
C GLY A 75 -10.03 7.53 -11.87
N LEU A 76 -10.76 8.59 -11.53
CA LEU A 76 -11.06 8.94 -10.14
C LEU A 76 -11.95 7.90 -9.45
N VAL A 77 -13.02 7.45 -10.12
CA VAL A 77 -13.92 6.42 -9.57
C VAL A 77 -13.17 5.10 -9.41
N LEU A 78 -12.41 4.69 -10.43
CA LEU A 78 -11.57 3.49 -10.38
C LEU A 78 -10.52 3.59 -9.26
N GLY A 79 -9.87 4.75 -9.14
CA GLY A 79 -8.93 5.06 -8.08
C GLY A 79 -9.56 4.97 -6.68
N ALA A 80 -10.73 5.57 -6.47
CA ALA A 80 -11.41 5.53 -5.18
C ALA A 80 -11.79 4.09 -4.76
N ILE A 81 -12.29 3.28 -5.69
CA ILE A 81 -12.61 1.87 -5.43
C ILE A 81 -11.35 1.09 -5.07
N LEU A 82 -10.30 1.22 -5.89
CA LEU A 82 -9.02 0.54 -5.66
C LEU A 82 -8.35 0.99 -4.36
N LEU A 83 -8.52 2.25 -3.94
CA LEU A 83 -8.01 2.75 -2.67
C LEU A 83 -8.63 1.98 -1.51
N VAL A 84 -9.97 1.92 -1.46
CA VAL A 84 -10.70 1.20 -0.41
C VAL A 84 -10.32 -0.28 -0.39
N VAL A 85 -10.22 -0.91 -1.57
CA VAL A 85 -9.80 -2.31 -1.70
C VAL A 85 -8.35 -2.50 -1.21
N SER A 86 -7.44 -1.59 -1.55
CA SER A 86 -6.02 -1.69 -1.16
C SER A 86 -5.80 -1.51 0.34
N GLU A 87 -6.48 -0.53 0.96
CA GLU A 87 -6.47 -0.31 2.41
C GLU A 87 -7.02 -1.53 3.15
N ALA A 88 -8.18 -2.04 2.73
CA ALA A 88 -8.78 -3.23 3.31
C ALA A 88 -7.84 -4.45 3.15
N ALA A 89 -7.26 -4.64 1.97
CA ALA A 89 -6.33 -5.74 1.71
C ALA A 89 -5.07 -5.65 2.58
N LEU A 90 -4.50 -4.44 2.76
CA LEU A 90 -3.33 -4.22 3.61
C LEU A 90 -3.63 -4.60 5.07
N ILE A 91 -4.73 -4.07 5.60
CA ILE A 91 -5.15 -4.31 7.00
C ILE A 91 -5.45 -5.79 7.22
N ILE A 92 -6.23 -6.42 6.34
CA ILE A 92 -6.59 -7.84 6.45
C ILE A 92 -5.34 -8.72 6.36
N THR A 93 -4.43 -8.45 5.44
CA THR A 93 -3.22 -9.26 5.25
C THR A 93 -2.30 -9.17 6.48
N LEU A 94 -2.10 -7.97 7.02
CA LEU A 94 -1.32 -7.80 8.26
C LEU A 94 -2.03 -8.47 9.44
N PHE A 95 -3.36 -8.36 9.54
CA PHE A 95 -4.14 -8.97 10.62
C PHE A 95 -4.09 -10.51 10.60
N VAL A 96 -4.26 -11.13 9.43
CA VAL A 96 -4.17 -12.59 9.28
C VAL A 96 -2.77 -13.09 9.60
N ARG A 97 -1.72 -12.32 9.30
CA ARG A 97 -0.34 -12.70 9.61
C ARG A 97 0.14 -12.26 10.99
N ARG A 98 -0.68 -11.60 11.80
CA ARG A 98 -0.27 -11.03 13.10
C ARG A 98 0.38 -12.07 14.02
N ASP A 99 -0.17 -13.29 14.07
CA ASP A 99 0.26 -14.30 15.03
C ASP A 99 1.65 -14.83 14.63
N LYS A 100 1.86 -15.02 13.31
CA LYS A 100 3.18 -15.40 12.76
C LYS A 100 4.22 -14.30 12.94
N LEU A 101 3.81 -13.04 12.83
CA LEU A 101 4.68 -11.88 13.03
C LEU A 101 5.11 -11.73 14.50
N MET A 102 4.19 -11.90 15.45
CA MET A 102 4.52 -11.90 16.88
C MET A 102 5.41 -13.08 17.26
N GLU A 103 5.16 -14.26 16.69
CA GLU A 103 6.01 -15.43 16.89
C GLU A 103 7.44 -15.20 16.37
N ALA A 104 7.59 -14.57 15.19
CA ALA A 104 8.90 -14.20 14.63
C ALA A 104 9.65 -13.20 15.53
N TYR A 105 8.96 -12.20 16.08
CA TYR A 105 9.55 -11.24 17.04
C TYR A 105 10.03 -11.94 18.32
N HIS A 106 9.22 -12.82 18.92
CA HIS A 106 9.63 -13.58 20.11
C HIS A 106 10.85 -14.46 19.84
N LYS A 107 10.92 -15.09 18.65
CA LYS A 107 12.08 -15.88 18.25
C LYS A 107 13.35 -15.03 18.12
N GLN A 108 13.28 -13.87 17.46
CA GLN A 108 14.42 -12.94 17.36
C GLN A 108 14.88 -12.45 18.74
N THR A 109 13.93 -12.04 19.59
CA THR A 109 14.25 -11.54 20.93
C THR A 109 14.89 -12.63 21.78
N GLY A 110 14.38 -13.85 21.75
CA GLY A 110 14.94 -15.00 22.48
C GLY A 110 16.36 -15.38 22.02
N THR A 111 16.63 -15.36 20.70
CA THR A 111 17.97 -15.63 20.17
C THR A 111 18.98 -14.54 20.56
N SER A 112 18.58 -13.26 20.52
CA SER A 112 19.46 -12.15 20.90
C SER A 112 19.91 -12.19 22.36
N VAL A 113 19.09 -12.73 23.26
CA VAL A 113 19.44 -12.91 24.68
C VAL A 113 20.39 -14.10 24.86
N SER A 114 20.17 -15.21 24.14
CA SER A 114 21.05 -16.39 24.23
C SER A 114 22.44 -16.22 23.61
N GLU A 115 22.64 -15.23 22.73
CA GLU A 115 23.97 -14.90 22.19
C GLU A 115 24.77 -13.95 23.12
N GLN A 116 24.15 -13.42 24.17
CA GLN A 116 24.78 -12.52 25.14
C GLN A 116 25.18 -13.20 26.47
N GLU A 117 24.83 -14.48 26.66
CA GLU A 117 25.29 -15.33 27.78
C GLU A 117 26.45 -16.25 27.35
#